data_AF-A0A497Q0U8-F1
#
_entry.id   AF-A0A497Q0U8-F1
#
_cell.length_a   1.000
_cell.length_b   1.000
_cell.length_c   1.000
_cell.angle_alpha   90.00
_cell.angle_beta   90.00
_cell.angle_gamma   90.00
#
_symmetry.space_group_name_H-M   'P 1'
#
loop_
_entity.id
_entity.type
_entity.pdbx_description
1 polymer ?
#
loop_
_entity_poly.entity_id
_entity_poly.type
_entity_poly.pdbx_seq_one_letter_code
_entity_poly.pdbx_strand_id
1 'polypeptide(L)'
;MAFNPYQERYDDERWSSPNQVEKRSQSINMAPLKGAIEADPVRSRVLRVLVEDGSWVTTADLLRAARQERPIVGAVTIGMMLNGLNDLVSSRLILSRTSMNSGIDWAEWRIDPDWLEPTRSLLRMLSRPKFQPSSAEGFLKKTDRLLEDMT
;
A
#
# COMPACT_ATOMS: atom_id res chain seq x y z
N MET A 1 38.54 -63.54 11.38
CA MET A 1 37.32 -63.05 10.71
C MET A 1 36.72 -61.98 11.61
N ALA A 2 36.81 -60.70 11.22
CA ALA A 2 36.29 -59.56 11.96
C ALA A 2 35.18 -58.92 11.12
N PHE A 3 33.97 -58.84 11.68
CA PHE A 3 32.82 -58.19 11.07
C PHE A 3 32.90 -56.68 11.32
N ASN A 4 33.01 -55.90 10.25
CA ASN A 4 32.87 -54.45 10.23
C ASN A 4 31.44 -54.10 9.79
N PRO A 5 30.55 -53.60 10.65
CA PRO A 5 29.32 -52.97 10.21
C PRO A 5 29.49 -51.46 10.34
N TYR A 6 29.76 -50.77 9.23
CA TYR A 6 29.29 -49.41 8.88
C TYR A 6 30.02 -49.03 7.59
N GLN A 7 29.67 -49.73 6.52
CA GLN A 7 30.04 -49.38 5.16
C GLN A 7 29.11 -48.25 4.73
N GLU A 8 29.70 -47.09 4.48
CA GLU A 8 29.10 -45.91 3.87
C GLU A 8 28.25 -46.31 2.65
N ARG A 9 26.93 -46.25 2.80
CA ARG A 9 26.03 -46.12 1.66
C ARG A 9 25.91 -44.65 1.32
N TYR A 10 26.66 -44.27 0.30
CA TYR A 10 26.29 -43.19 -0.60
C TYR A 10 24.91 -43.52 -1.18
N ASP A 11 23.85 -42.91 -0.65
CA ASP A 11 22.57 -42.81 -1.34
C ASP A 11 22.53 -41.47 -2.07
N ASP A 12 22.88 -41.58 -3.35
CA ASP A 12 22.90 -40.58 -4.40
C ASP A 12 21.44 -40.28 -4.84
N GLU A 13 20.58 -39.80 -3.94
CA GLU A 13 19.23 -39.35 -4.31
C GLU A 13 19.23 -37.88 -4.69
N ARG A 14 19.72 -37.70 -5.92
CA ARG A 14 19.35 -36.64 -6.85
C ARG A 14 17.83 -36.43 -6.88
N TRP A 15 17.34 -35.51 -6.06
CA TRP A 15 16.08 -34.82 -6.34
C TRP A 15 16.36 -33.33 -6.49
N SER A 16 16.64 -32.98 -7.74
CA SER A 16 16.46 -31.66 -8.29
C SER A 16 15.06 -31.15 -7.94
N SER A 17 14.98 -30.17 -7.07
CA SER A 17 13.86 -29.24 -7.05
C SER A 17 14.42 -27.86 -6.76
N PRO A 18 14.86 -27.11 -7.80
CA PRO A 18 14.76 -25.68 -7.72
C PRO A 18 13.26 -25.37 -7.71
N ASN A 19 12.63 -25.46 -6.53
CA ASN A 19 11.38 -24.77 -6.29
C ASN A 19 11.74 -23.28 -6.09
N GLN A 20 12.44 -22.71 -7.08
CA GLN A 20 12.15 -21.35 -7.51
C GLN A 20 10.72 -21.41 -7.99
N VAL A 21 9.79 -21.28 -7.03
CA VAL A 21 8.51 -20.69 -7.33
C VAL A 21 8.90 -19.34 -7.93
N GLU A 22 8.91 -19.28 -9.26
CA GLU A 22 8.77 -18.06 -10.00
C GLU A 22 7.77 -17.25 -9.18
N LYS A 23 8.22 -16.17 -8.53
CA LYS A 23 7.31 -15.14 -8.02
C LYS A 23 6.63 -14.58 -9.27
N ARG A 24 5.72 -15.36 -9.86
CA ARG A 24 4.73 -14.90 -10.82
C ARG A 24 4.08 -13.79 -10.07
N SER A 25 4.39 -12.58 -10.51
CA SER A 25 3.88 -11.34 -9.97
C SER A 25 2.38 -11.42 -10.13
N GLN A 26 1.71 -12.01 -9.13
CA GLN A 26 0.26 -12.04 -9.07
C GLN A 26 -0.12 -10.56 -9.15
N SER A 27 -0.91 -10.22 -10.16
CA SER A 27 -1.35 -8.84 -10.38
C SER A 27 -2.00 -8.37 -9.08
N ILE A 28 -1.30 -7.52 -8.34
CA ILE A 28 -1.72 -7.07 -7.02
C ILE A 28 -3.04 -6.31 -7.19
N ASN A 29 -4.13 -6.84 -6.62
CA ASN A 29 -5.42 -6.18 -6.71
C ASN A 29 -5.44 -4.97 -5.78
N MET A 30 -5.31 -3.77 -6.37
CA MET A 30 -5.29 -2.50 -5.66
C MET A 30 -6.67 -1.86 -5.48
N ALA A 31 -7.73 -2.43 -6.05
CA ALA A 31 -9.06 -1.82 -6.01
C ALA A 31 -9.60 -1.63 -4.56
N PRO A 32 -9.45 -2.61 -3.64
CA PRO A 32 -9.86 -2.42 -2.25
C PRO A 32 -9.08 -1.30 -1.55
N LEU A 33 -7.76 -1.22 -1.81
CA LEU A 33 -6.90 -0.20 -1.24
C LEU A 33 -7.28 1.20 -1.75
N LYS A 34 -7.60 1.32 -3.05
CA LYS A 34 -8.08 2.57 -3.67
C LYS A 34 -9.33 3.10 -2.97
N GLY A 35 -10.35 2.25 -2.81
CA GLY A 35 -11.62 2.67 -2.18
C GLY A 35 -11.43 3.11 -0.73
N ALA A 36 -10.58 2.41 0.03
CA ALA A 36 -10.28 2.78 1.41
C ALA A 36 -9.53 4.11 1.54
N ILE A 37 -8.61 4.41 0.60
CA ILE A 37 -7.87 5.68 0.55
C ILE A 37 -8.82 6.84 0.20
N GLU A 38 -9.70 6.66 -0.78
CA GLU A 38 -10.66 7.69 -1.20
C GLU A 38 -11.70 7.98 -0.10
N ALA A 39 -12.03 6.99 0.74
CA ALA A 39 -13.04 7.12 1.79
C ALA A 39 -12.57 7.86 3.06
N ASP A 40 -11.26 7.93 3.34
CA ASP A 40 -10.76 8.63 4.53
C ASP A 40 -9.44 9.37 4.25
N PRO A 41 -9.41 10.72 4.33
CA PRO A 41 -8.19 11.50 4.11
C PRO A 41 -7.06 11.15 5.10
N VAL A 42 -7.40 10.70 6.31
CA VAL A 42 -6.39 10.27 7.29
C VAL A 42 -5.64 9.03 6.79
N ARG A 43 -6.34 8.07 6.17
CA ARG A 43 -5.69 6.87 5.57
C ARG A 43 -4.75 7.26 4.44
N SER A 44 -5.18 8.17 3.58
CA SER A 44 -4.34 8.72 2.51
C SER A 44 -3.08 9.37 3.06
N ARG A 45 -3.21 10.21 4.10
CA ARG A 45 -2.09 10.90 4.74
C ARG A 45 -1.11 9.95 5.41
N VAL A 46 -1.61 8.98 6.17
CA VAL A 46 -0.80 7.95 6.83
C VAL A 46 -0.04 7.10 5.81
N LEU A 47 -0.71 6.66 4.75
CA LEU A 47 -0.06 5.89 3.68
C LEU A 47 1.00 6.71 2.94
N ARG A 48 0.77 8.01 2.69
CA ARG A 48 1.79 8.90 2.10
C ARG A 48 3.07 8.92 2.92
N VAL A 49 2.97 9.04 4.24
CA VAL A 49 4.14 8.99 5.14
C VAL A 49 4.87 7.65 5.04
N LEU A 50 4.12 6.54 5.01
CA LEU A 50 4.72 5.20 4.94
C LEU A 50 5.41 4.90 3.59
N VAL A 51 4.96 5.53 2.49
CA VAL A 51 5.55 5.30 1.15
C VAL A 51 6.59 6.33 0.73
N GLU A 52 6.77 7.42 1.50
CA GLU A 52 7.68 8.51 1.14
C GLU A 52 9.11 7.96 0.99
N ASP A 53 9.64 7.38 2.06
CA ASP A 53 10.97 6.75 2.07
C ASP A 53 10.91 5.22 2.20
N GLY A 54 9.73 4.67 2.52
CA GLY A 54 9.58 3.24 2.80
C GLY A 54 10.39 2.77 4.01
N SER A 55 10.83 3.69 4.88
CA SER A 55 11.54 3.42 6.13
C SER A 55 10.58 3.05 7.26
N TRP A 56 11.14 2.61 8.39
CA TRP A 56 10.35 2.49 9.62
C TRP A 56 9.97 3.87 10.12
N VAL A 57 8.70 4.01 10.53
CA VAL A 57 8.09 5.25 11.00
C VAL A 57 7.46 5.00 12.36
N THR A 58 7.65 5.91 13.31
CA THR A 58 7.10 5.72 14.65
C THR A 58 5.59 6.00 14.67
N THR A 59 4.89 5.44 15.66
CA THR A 59 3.48 5.81 15.91
C THR A 59 3.32 7.32 16.14
N ALA A 60 4.35 8.03 16.64
CA ALA A 60 4.31 9.48 16.88
C ALA A 60 4.31 10.27 15.57
N ASP A 61 5.13 9.85 14.61
CA ASP A 61 5.18 10.48 13.30
C ASP A 61 3.85 10.30 12.56
N LEU A 62 3.26 9.10 12.62
CA LEU A 62 1.96 8.82 12.03
C LEU A 62 0.85 9.62 12.71
N LEU A 63 0.86 9.74 14.03
CA LEU A 63 -0.10 10.57 14.75
C LEU A 63 0.03 12.04 14.40
N ARG A 64 1.26 12.55 14.31
CA ARG A 64 1.53 13.94 13.92
C ARG A 64 0.96 14.23 12.52
N ALA A 65 1.17 13.32 11.57
CA ALA A 65 0.64 13.46 10.22
C ALA A 65 -0.88 13.33 10.18
N ALA A 66 -1.46 12.33 10.86
CA ALA A 66 -2.90 12.10 10.92
C ALA A 66 -3.64 13.30 11.54
N ARG A 67 -3.06 13.94 12.55
CA ARG A 67 -3.64 15.11 13.22
C ARG A 67 -3.72 16.37 12.36
N GLN A 68 -2.98 16.41 11.25
CA GLN A 68 -3.13 17.49 10.25
C GLN A 68 -4.45 17.37 9.50
N GLU A 69 -4.96 16.15 9.31
CA GLU A 69 -6.24 15.89 8.64
C GLU A 69 -7.40 15.83 9.65
N ARG A 70 -7.18 15.23 10.82
CA ARG A 70 -8.18 15.08 11.87
C ARG A 70 -7.56 15.30 13.26
N PRO A 71 -7.88 16.41 13.95
CA PRO A 71 -7.22 16.77 15.22
C PRO A 71 -7.35 15.71 16.32
N ILE A 72 -8.48 15.01 16.37
CA ILE A 72 -8.78 14.00 17.39
C ILE A 72 -8.51 12.61 16.81
N VAL A 73 -7.23 12.20 16.84
CA VAL A 73 -6.77 10.85 16.49
C VAL A 73 -5.78 10.35 17.55
N GLY A 74 -6.02 9.12 18.03
CA GLY A 74 -5.19 8.43 19.02
C GLY A 74 -4.43 7.24 18.45
N ALA A 75 -3.45 6.73 19.21
CA ALA A 75 -2.57 5.63 18.78
C ALA A 75 -3.35 4.36 18.40
N VAL A 76 -4.40 4.03 19.17
CA VAL A 76 -5.27 2.87 18.90
C VAL A 76 -5.93 2.99 17.53
N THR A 77 -6.43 4.18 17.18
CA THR A 77 -7.04 4.45 15.88
C THR A 77 -6.05 4.23 14.74
N ILE A 78 -4.79 4.64 14.91
CA ILE A 78 -3.72 4.37 13.93
C ILE A 78 -3.49 2.86 13.79
N GLY A 79 -3.34 2.14 14.90
CA GLY A 79 -3.14 0.69 14.87
C GLY A 79 -4.28 -0.05 14.17
N MET A 80 -5.53 0.27 14.50
CA MET A 80 -6.72 -0.30 13.85
C MET A 80 -6.77 0.03 12.36
N MET A 81 -6.41 1.26 11.98
CA MET A 81 -6.38 1.69 10.60
C MET A 81 -5.35 0.90 9.79
N LEU A 82 -4.13 0.75 10.31
CA LEU A 82 -3.06 -0.02 9.66
C LEU A 82 -3.41 -1.50 9.57
N ASN A 83 -4.02 -2.08 10.61
CA ASN A 83 -4.51 -3.45 10.55
C ASN A 83 -5.59 -3.63 9.50
N GLY A 84 -6.57 -2.72 9.45
CA GLY A 84 -7.62 -2.75 8.44
C GLY A 84 -7.08 -2.64 7.01
N LEU A 85 -5.96 -1.93 6.79
CA LEU A 85 -5.29 -1.90 5.49
C LEU A 85 -4.69 -3.26 5.10
N ASN A 86 -4.14 -4.01 6.05
CA ASN A 86 -3.69 -5.39 5.81
C ASN A 86 -4.85 -6.31 5.46
N ASP A 87 -5.96 -6.20 6.20
CA ASP A 87 -7.15 -7.02 5.99
C ASP A 87 -7.74 -6.79 4.59
N LEU A 88 -7.75 -5.53 4.12
CA LEU A 88 -8.28 -5.16 2.79
C LEU A 88 -7.58 -5.82 1.62
N VAL A 89 -6.26 -6.04 1.73
CA VAL A 89 -5.47 -6.66 0.66
C VAL A 89 -5.24 -8.14 0.90
N SER A 90 -5.82 -8.71 1.97
CA SER A 90 -5.61 -10.10 2.41
C SER A 90 -4.12 -10.48 2.45
N SER A 91 -3.28 -9.50 2.75
CA SER A 91 -1.83 -9.58 2.67
C SER A 91 -1.20 -8.60 3.65
N ARG A 92 0.07 -8.82 3.96
CA ARG A 92 0.81 -7.99 4.90
C ARG A 92 1.32 -6.74 4.18
N LEU A 93 0.46 -5.74 4.00
CA LEU A 93 0.83 -4.44 3.45
C LEU A 93 1.75 -3.66 4.39
N ILE A 94 1.46 -3.71 5.69
CA ILE A 94 2.12 -2.95 6.75
C ILE A 94 2.78 -3.92 7.72
N LEU A 95 4.08 -3.74 7.91
CA LEU A 95 4.90 -4.38 8.91
C LEU A 95 4.88 -3.56 10.19
N SER A 96 4.89 -4.24 11.34
CA SER A 96 4.99 -3.62 12.66
C SER A 96 6.13 -4.24 13.46
N ARG A 97 6.78 -3.44 14.31
CA ARG A 97 7.73 -3.91 15.33
C ARG A 97 7.67 -3.03 16.56
N THR A 98 8.16 -3.53 17.68
CA THR A 98 8.35 -2.73 18.90
C THR A 98 9.50 -1.75 18.69
N SER A 99 9.30 -0.47 19.01
CA SER A 99 10.38 0.52 18.97
C SER A 99 11.35 0.24 20.10
N MET A 100 12.63 0.04 19.77
CA MET A 100 13.71 -0.01 20.75
C MET A 100 14.43 1.33 20.91
N ASN A 101 14.15 2.30 20.02
CA ASN A 101 14.99 3.49 19.85
C ASN A 101 14.37 4.76 20.43
N SER A 102 13.05 4.76 20.72
CA SER A 102 12.33 5.96 21.12
C SER A 102 12.27 6.22 22.63
N GLY A 103 12.79 5.33 23.47
CA GLY A 103 12.72 5.44 24.94
C GLY A 103 11.29 5.36 25.51
N ILE A 104 10.29 5.23 24.64
CA ILE A 104 8.87 5.02 24.94
C ILE A 104 8.42 3.84 24.06
N ASP A 105 7.71 2.88 24.64
CA ASP A 105 7.28 1.60 24.01
C ASP A 105 6.22 1.79 22.92
N TRP A 106 6.57 2.54 21.87
CA TRP A 106 5.68 2.81 20.74
C TRP A 106 5.95 1.77 19.65
N ALA A 107 4.93 1.44 18.87
CA ALA A 107 5.14 0.62 17.68
C ALA A 107 5.80 1.47 16.58
N GLU A 108 6.68 0.82 15.81
CA GLU A 108 7.16 1.32 14.53
C GLU A 108 6.47 0.55 13.39
N TRP A 109 6.23 1.26 12.30
CA TRP A 109 5.45 0.80 11.17
C TRP A 109 6.22 1.03 9.89
N ARG A 110 6.08 0.11 8.94
CA ARG A 110 6.72 0.23 7.63
C ARG A 110 5.82 -0.42 6.59
N ILE A 111 5.76 0.13 5.38
CA ILE A 111 5.13 -0.58 4.27
C ILE A 111 6.03 -1.74 3.81
N ASP A 112 5.44 -2.88 3.51
CA ASP A 112 6.16 -4.01 2.93
C ASP A 112 6.84 -3.56 1.60
N PRO A 113 8.15 -3.86 1.41
CA PRO A 113 8.88 -3.47 0.21
C PRO A 113 8.21 -3.91 -1.11
N ASP A 114 7.55 -5.07 -1.13
CA ASP A 114 6.86 -5.59 -2.32
C ASP A 114 5.64 -4.71 -2.68
N TRP A 115 5.15 -3.91 -1.74
CA TRP A 115 3.99 -3.02 -1.92
C TRP A 115 4.34 -1.54 -2.09
N LEU A 116 5.59 -1.15 -1.84
CA LEU A 116 6.03 0.24 -1.86
C LEU A 116 5.72 0.95 -3.19
N GLU A 117 6.21 0.39 -4.31
CA GLU A 117 6.02 0.98 -5.63
C GLU A 117 4.56 0.92 -6.11
N PRO A 118 3.86 -0.21 -5.98
CA PRO A 118 2.44 -0.27 -6.31
C PRO A 118 1.58 0.76 -5.56
N THR A 119 1.78 0.93 -4.25
CA THR A 119 1.02 1.90 -3.43
C THR A 119 1.41 3.34 -3.76
N ARG A 120 2.69 3.62 -4.02
CA ARG A 120 3.16 4.93 -4.46
C ARG A 120 2.54 5.34 -5.81
N SER A 121 2.47 4.40 -6.77
CA SER A 121 1.82 4.62 -8.05
C SER A 121 0.32 4.94 -7.88
N LEU A 122 -0.37 4.18 -7.02
CA LEU A 122 -1.78 4.41 -6.69
C LEU A 122 -2.01 5.80 -6.10
N LEU A 123 -1.21 6.20 -5.10
CA LEU A 123 -1.33 7.52 -4.47
C LEU A 123 -1.05 8.66 -5.45
N ARG A 124 -0.08 8.50 -6.35
CA ARG A 124 0.18 9.47 -7.43
C ARG A 124 -1.01 9.59 -8.37
N MET A 125 -1.61 8.48 -8.77
CA MET A 125 -2.81 8.49 -9.62
C MET A 125 -4.00 9.19 -8.94
N LEU A 126 -4.22 8.92 -7.65
CA LEU A 126 -5.29 9.56 -6.88
C LEU A 126 -5.06 11.06 -6.63
N SER A 127 -3.80 11.49 -6.58
CA SER A 127 -3.43 12.89 -6.36
C SER A 127 -3.53 13.73 -7.64
N ARG A 128 -3.73 13.11 -8.82
CA ARG A 128 -3.95 13.85 -10.06
C ARG A 128 -5.32 14.53 -10.00
N PRO A 129 -5.41 15.85 -10.28
CA PRO A 129 -6.69 16.50 -10.44
C PRO A 129 -7.43 15.78 -11.57
N LYS A 130 -8.60 15.21 -11.27
CA LYS A 130 -9.46 14.64 -12.30
C LYS A 130 -9.79 15.79 -13.25
N PHE A 131 -9.30 15.70 -14.49
CA PHE A 131 -9.74 16.59 -15.56
C PHE A 131 -11.26 16.49 -15.59
N GLN A 132 -11.94 17.55 -15.19
CA GLN A 132 -13.37 17.68 -15.34
C GLN A 132 -13.59 17.89 -16.84
N PRO A 133 -14.16 16.92 -17.59
CA PRO A 133 -14.55 17.21 -18.96
C PRO A 133 -15.53 18.36 -18.87
N SER A 134 -15.15 19.51 -19.43
CA SER A 134 -16.01 20.68 -19.53
C SER A 134 -17.34 20.21 -20.08
N SER A 135 -18.40 20.41 -19.29
CA SER A 135 -19.75 19.99 -19.61
C SER A 135 -20.07 20.29 -21.08
N ALA A 136 -20.49 19.26 -21.80
CA ALA A 136 -20.96 19.33 -23.19
C ALA A 136 -22.22 20.20 -23.38
N GLU A 137 -22.64 20.95 -22.36
CA GLU A 137 -23.73 21.93 -22.42
C GLU A 137 -23.29 23.31 -22.94
N GLY A 138 -21.99 23.58 -23.03
CA GLY A 138 -21.46 24.84 -23.57
C GLY A 138 -21.42 24.92 -25.10
N PHE A 139 -21.41 23.77 -25.80
CA PHE A 139 -21.26 23.72 -27.26
C PHE A 139 -22.57 23.93 -28.03
N LEU A 140 -23.73 23.63 -27.41
CA LEU A 140 -25.04 23.80 -28.05
C LEU A 140 -25.54 25.25 -28.06
N LYS A 141 -25.16 26.07 -27.08
CA LYS A 141 -25.55 27.50 -27.06
C LYS A 141 -24.82 28.36 -28.09
N LYS A 142 -23.67 27.90 -28.61
CA LYS A 142 -22.89 28.66 -29.58
C LYS A 142 -23.33 28.41 -31.02
N THR A 143 -23.95 27.25 -31.29
CA THR A 143 -24.54 26.95 -32.60
C THR A 143 -25.91 27.60 -32.78
N ASP A 144 -26.67 27.82 -31.69
CA ASP A 144 -27.99 28.46 -31.76
C ASP A 144 -27.89 29.96 -32.11
N ARG A 145 -26.91 30.66 -31.53
CA ARG A 145 -26.67 32.09 -31.82
C ARG A 145 -26.14 32.40 -33.22
N LEU A 146 -25.61 31.41 -33.94
CA LEU A 146 -25.13 31.61 -35.31
C LEU A 146 -26.22 31.35 -36.36
N LEU A 147 -27.35 30.77 -35.97
CA LEU A 147 -28.50 30.53 -36.83
C LEU A 147 -29.56 31.64 -36.74
N GLU A 148 -29.65 32.35 -35.62
CA GLU A 148 -30.57 33.50 -35.47
C GLU A 148 -30.10 34.78 -36.21
N ASP A 149 -28.83 34.88 -36.60
CA ASP A 149 -28.28 36.04 -37.33
C ASP A 149 -28.39 35.92 -38.87
N MET A 150 -29.09 34.89 -39.38
CA MET A 150 -29.24 34.61 -40.81
C MET A 150 -30.69 34.56 -41.32
N THR A 151 -31.68 34.99 -40.52
CA THR A 151 -33.10 35.10 -40.92
C THR A 151 -33.68 36.44 -40.52
#